data_AF-A0A847EQ84-F1
#
_entry.id   AF-A0A847EQ84-F1
#
_cell.length_a   1.000
_cell.length_b   1.000
_cell.length_c   1.000
_cell.angle_alpha   90.00
_cell.angle_beta   90.00
_cell.angle_gamma   90.00
#
_symmetry.space_group_name_H-M   'P 1'
#
loop_
_entity.id
_entity.type
_entity.pdbx_description
1 polymer ?
#
loop_
_entity_poly.entity_id
_entity_poly.type
_entity_poly.pdbx_seq_one_letter_code
_entity_poly.pdbx_strand_id
1 'polypeptide(L)' 'MTARTVTTWADGLGIWHASVPMTDRPRADERRARDAIRSELVARESPRWDPRVVEVALERVTGHGTAIYVERIRR' A
#
# COMPACT_ATOMS: atom_id res chain seq x y z
N MET A 1 13.95 6.33 17.20
CA MET A 1 13.82 6.04 15.75
C MET A 1 12.37 6.20 15.37
N THR A 2 12.00 7.33 14.77
CA THR A 2 10.64 7.53 14.23
C THR A 2 10.45 6.58 13.07
N ALA A 3 9.60 5.58 13.24
CA ALA A 3 9.11 4.78 12.12
C ALA A 3 8.44 5.77 11.16
N ARG A 4 9.10 6.09 10.04
CA ARG A 4 8.50 6.94 9.01
C ARG A 4 7.20 6.27 8.57
N THR A 5 6.08 6.96 8.75
CA THR A 5 4.72 6.44 8.53
C THR A 5 4.50 6.14 7.05
N VAL A 6 3.80 5.05 6.74
CA VAL A 6 3.36 4.76 5.37
C VAL A 6 2.30 5.79 4.97
N THR A 7 2.40 6.35 3.77
CA THR A 7 1.40 7.29 3.23
C THR A 7 0.61 6.63 2.12
N THR A 8 -0.71 6.72 2.14
CA THR A 8 -1.62 6.12 1.15
C THR A 8 -2.38 7.19 0.37
N TRP A 9 -2.73 6.90 -0.88
CA TRP A 9 -3.62 7.72 -1.70
C TRP A 9 -4.27 6.88 -2.80
N ALA A 10 -5.37 7.37 -3.38
CA ALA A 10 -5.94 6.83 -4.60
C ALA A 10 -5.65 7.76 -5.78
N ASP A 11 -5.43 7.20 -6.97
CA ASP A 11 -5.32 7.98 -8.20
C ASP A 11 -6.70 8.32 -8.80
N GLY A 12 -6.69 8.97 -9.97
CA GLY A 12 -7.93 9.37 -10.68
C GLY A 12 -8.78 8.19 -11.18
N LEU A 13 -8.25 6.97 -11.15
CA LEU A 13 -8.97 5.74 -11.52
C LEU A 13 -9.46 4.97 -10.29
N GLY A 14 -9.19 5.47 -9.08
CA GLY A 14 -9.54 4.81 -7.83
C GLY A 14 -8.59 3.67 -7.43
N ILE A 15 -7.42 3.56 -8.09
CA ILE A 15 -6.41 2.56 -7.72
C ILE A 15 -5.60 3.11 -6.54
N TRP A 16 -5.43 2.30 -5.51
CA TRP A 16 -4.68 2.71 -4.32
C TRP A 16 -3.18 2.54 -4.46
N HIS A 17 -2.46 3.46 -3.82
CA HIS A 17 -1.01 3.52 -3.76
C HIS A 17 -0.54 3.69 -2.32
N ALA A 18 0.65 3.19 -2.03
CA ALA A 18 1.31 3.33 -0.73
C ALA A 18 2.79 3.68 -0.89
N SER A 19 3.20 4.77 -0.25
CA SER A 19 4.59 5.21 -0.12
C SER A 19 5.17 4.65 1.17
N VAL A 20 6.12 3.71 1.04
CA VAL A 20 6.73 2.97 2.14
C VAL A 20 8.21 3.30 2.24
N PRO A 21 8.65 3.92 3.34
CA PRO A 21 10.07 4.08 3.65
C PRO A 21 10.73 2.70 3.73
N MET A 22 11.71 2.47 2.87
CA MET A 22 12.29 1.14 2.68
C MET A 22 13.07 0.69 3.90
N THR A 23 13.09 -0.62 4.10
CA THR A 23 13.97 -1.29 5.04
C THR A 23 14.78 -2.34 4.28
N ASP A 24 15.74 -2.96 4.96
CA ASP A 24 16.47 -4.12 4.40
C ASP A 24 15.60 -5.39 4.29
N ARG A 25 14.28 -5.27 4.52
CA ARG A 25 13.30 -6.36 4.53
C ARG A 25 12.18 -6.08 3.52
N PRO A 26 12.38 -6.33 2.21
CA PRO A 26 11.39 -6.02 1.17
C PRO A 26 9.99 -6.63 1.42
N ARG A 27 9.91 -7.84 1.98
CA ARG A 27 8.63 -8.48 2.35
C ARG A 27 7.90 -7.76 3.49
N ALA A 28 8.64 -7.13 4.39
CA ALA A 28 8.04 -6.31 5.45
C ALA A 28 7.51 -4.99 4.89
N ASP A 29 8.21 -4.40 3.92
CA ASP A 29 7.78 -3.17 3.23
C ASP A 29 6.49 -3.40 2.44
N GLU A 30 6.44 -4.48 1.67
CA GLU A 30 5.25 -4.90 0.93
C GLU A 30 4.05 -5.16 1.85
N ARG A 31 4.26 -5.87 2.97
CA ARG A 31 3.19 -6.11 3.95
C ARG A 31 2.68 -4.80 4.54
N ARG A 32 3.57 -3.86 4.88
CA ARG A 32 3.19 -2.54 5.40
C ARG A 32 2.37 -1.74 4.38
N ALA A 33 2.72 -1.78 3.09
CA ALA A 33 1.91 -1.19 2.03
C ALA A 33 0.51 -1.82 1.96
N ARG A 34 0.44 -3.16 1.94
CA ARG A 34 -0.83 -3.90 1.88
C ARG A 34 -1.75 -3.57 3.04
N ASP A 35 -1.21 -3.60 4.25
CA ASP A 35 -1.99 -3.32 5.47
C ASP A 35 -2.54 -1.89 5.48
N ALA A 36 -1.74 -0.92 5.01
CA ALA A 36 -2.16 0.48 4.92
C ALA A 36 -3.28 0.67 3.88
N ILE A 37 -3.11 0.16 2.66
CA ILE A 37 -4.14 0.24 1.60
C ILE A 37 -5.43 -0.46 2.04
N ARG A 38 -5.32 -1.65 2.64
CA ARG A 38 -6.47 -2.39 3.17
C ARG A 38 -7.22 -1.59 4.23
N SER A 39 -6.51 -0.91 5.13
CA SER A 39 -7.13 -0.09 6.18
C SER A 39 -7.99 1.03 5.58
N GLU A 40 -7.48 1.71 4.55
CA GLU A 40 -8.21 2.76 3.84
C GLU A 40 -9.46 2.21 3.14
N LEU A 41 -9.33 1.09 2.43
CA LEU A 41 -10.45 0.45 1.73
C LEU A 41 -11.53 -0.03 2.70
N VAL A 42 -11.16 -0.62 3.83
CA VAL A 42 -12.12 -1.03 4.88
C VAL A 42 -12.87 0.17 5.45
N ALA A 43 -12.17 1.29 5.71
CA ALA A 43 -12.78 2.50 6.23
C ALA A 43 -13.79 3.14 5.26
N ARG A 44 -13.55 2.99 3.95
CA ARG A 44 -14.37 3.59 2.90
C ARG A 44 -15.53 2.70 2.44
N GLU A 45 -15.34 1.38 2.40
CA GLU A 45 -16.25 0.44 1.71
C GLU A 45 -16.91 -0.60 2.63
N SER A 46 -16.67 -0.56 3.95
CA SER A 46 -17.38 -1.42 4.89
C SER A 46 -18.90 -1.22 4.83
N PRO A 47 -19.71 -2.30 4.88
CA PRO A 47 -19.37 -3.68 5.23
C PRO A 47 -19.25 -4.67 4.04
N ARG A 48 -19.23 -4.21 2.79
CA ARG A 48 -19.39 -5.09 1.60
C ARG A 48 -18.09 -5.59 0.98
N TRP A 49 -16.96 -5.12 1.47
CA TRP A 49 -15.67 -5.31 0.81
C TRP A 49 -14.83 -6.41 1.48
N ASP A 50 -14.37 -7.40 0.70
CA ASP A 50 -13.47 -8.46 1.18
C ASP A 50 -12.01 -7.99 1.11
N PRO A 51 -11.36 -7.73 2.25
CA PRO A 51 -9.98 -7.26 2.26
C PRO A 51 -8.92 -8.25 1.77
N ARG A 52 -9.28 -9.53 1.56
CA ARG A 52 -8.35 -10.55 1.08
C ARG A 52 -8.04 -10.41 -0.41
N VAL A 53 -8.79 -9.61 -1.14
CA VAL A 53 -8.62 -9.41 -2.59
C VAL A 53 -7.50 -8.42 -2.93
N VAL A 54 -6.97 -7.68 -1.95
CA VAL A 54 -5.92 -6.68 -2.16
C VAL A 54 -4.56 -7.32 -2.17
N GLU A 55 -3.99 -7.36 -3.36
CA GLU A 55 -2.56 -7.52 -3.53
C GLU A 55 -1.91 -6.16 -3.75
N VAL A 56 -0.60 -6.10 -3.52
CA VAL A 56 0.18 -4.91 -3.84
C VAL A 56 1.39 -5.34 -4.64
N ALA A 57 1.80 -4.52 -5.60
CA ALA A 57 3.01 -4.70 -6.36
C ALA A 57 3.90 -3.47 -6.22
N LEU A 58 5.21 -3.66 -6.24
CA LEU A 58 6.15 -2.56 -6.31
C LEU A 58 6.01 -1.87 -7.67
N GLU A 59 5.63 -0.60 -7.66
CA GLU A 59 5.54 0.24 -8.87
C GLU A 59 6.91 0.85 -9.18
N ARG A 60 7.53 1.50 -8.18
CA ARG A 60 8.83 2.18 -8.32
C ARG A 60 9.52 2.41 -6.99
N VAL A 61 10.82 2.63 -7.03
CA VAL A 61 11.62 3.13 -5.90
C VAL A 61 12.07 4.55 -6.19
N THR A 62 11.84 5.45 -5.24
CA THR A 62 12.31 6.83 -5.29
C THR A 62 13.78 6.91 -4.89
N GLY A 63 14.52 7.91 -5.40
CA GLY A 63 15.93 8.13 -5.05
C GLY A 63 16.22 8.44 -3.58
N HIS A 64 15.20 8.48 -2.71
CA HIS A 64 15.32 8.83 -1.28
C HIS A 64 15.05 7.63 -0.34
N GLY A 65 15.07 6.41 -0.87
CA GLY A 65 14.87 5.20 -0.06
C GLY A 65 13.40 4.96 0.33
N THR A 66 12.49 5.31 -0.57
CA THR A 66 11.05 5.06 -0.40
C THR A 66 10.53 4.29 -1.61
N ALA A 67 9.81 3.20 -1.36
CA ALA A 67 9.16 2.38 -2.35
C ALA A 67 7.69 2.78 -2.50
N ILE A 68 7.23 2.90 -3.74
CA ILE A 68 5.81 3.09 -4.06
C ILE A 68 5.25 1.73 -4.45
N TYR A 69 4.24 1.29 -3.71
CA TYR A 69 3.46 0.10 -4.00
C TYR A 69 2.09 0.51 -4.54
N VAL A 70 1.59 -0.23 -5.51
CA VAL A 70 0.26 -0.03 -6.09
C VAL A 70 -0.61 -1.25 -5.83
N GLU A 71 -1.89 -1.01 -5.56
CA GLU A 71 -2.92 -2.03 -5.46
C GLU A 71 -3.02 -2.84 -6.75
N ARG A 72 -3.19 -4.15 -6.60
CA ARG A 72 -3.63 -5.05 -7.67
C ARG A 72 -4.81 -5.86 -7.16
N ILE A 73 -5.93 -5.74 -7.85
CA ILE A 73 -7.11 -6.56 -7.59
C ILE A 73 -6.95 -7.84 -8.41
N ARG A 74 -6.94 -9.01 -7.75
CA ARG A 74 -7.08 -10.29 -8.44
C ARG A 74 -8.49 -10.37 -9.03
N ARG A 75 -8.58 -10.42 -10.36
CA ARG A 75 -9.82 -10.76 -11.08
C ARG A 75 -10.03 -12.26 -11.13
#